data_AF-A0A0B7BUQ3-F1
#
_entry.id   AF-A0A0B7BUQ3-F1
#
_cell.length_a   1.000
_cell.length_b   1.000
_cell.length_c   1.000
_cell.angle_alpha   90.00
_cell.angle_beta   90.00
_cell.angle_gamma   90.00
#
_symmetry.space_group_name_H-M   'P 1'
#
loop_
_entity.id
_entity.type
_entity.pdbx_description
1 polymer ?
#
loop_
_entity_poly.entity_id
_entity_poly.type
_entity_poly.pdbx_seq_one_letter_code
_entity_poly.pdbx_strand_id
1 'polypeptide(L)'
;MIQESNLQQDKALECPGFKCYFTPSEPGVELGQAIYVRYGLPHNCRDTHDFLPEGVELQGIQLTIRDQVWRIYNVYAHVDKLYIAHNWDFLEKLSDVPRTKFLIAGDFNARSKEWGNATENRQGIALS
;
A
#
# COMPACT_ATOMS: atom_id res chain seq x y z
N MET A 1 5.83 -2.09 -7.01
CA MET A 1 4.88 -1.21 -6.31
C MET A 1 5.37 0.20 -6.55
N ILE A 2 4.47 1.11 -6.85
CA ILE A 2 4.75 2.52 -7.13
C ILE A 2 3.86 3.35 -6.20
N GLN A 3 4.43 4.41 -5.61
CA GLN A 3 3.75 5.43 -4.83
C GLN A 3 3.84 6.77 -5.59
N GLU A 4 2.95 7.71 -5.26
CA GLU A 4 2.85 9.02 -5.93
C GLU A 4 2.79 8.88 -7.46
N SER A 5 2.00 7.91 -7.94
CA SER A 5 1.96 7.58 -9.36
C SER A 5 1.38 8.71 -10.22
N ASN A 6 0.60 9.61 -9.62
CA ASN A 6 -0.09 10.73 -10.27
C ASN A 6 -0.92 10.30 -11.49
N LEU A 7 -1.32 9.02 -11.54
CA LEU A 7 -2.11 8.47 -12.63
C LEU A 7 -3.56 8.89 -12.44
N GLN A 8 -4.09 9.56 -13.46
CA GLN A 8 -5.52 9.85 -13.56
C GLN A 8 -6.28 8.61 -14.04
N GLN A 9 -7.60 8.56 -13.80
CA GLN A 9 -8.45 7.40 -14.10
C GLN A 9 -8.35 6.91 -15.55
N ASP A 10 -8.04 7.80 -16.49
CA ASP A 10 -7.90 7.56 -17.93
C ASP A 10 -6.46 7.29 -18.40
N LYS A 11 -5.47 7.33 -17.50
CA LYS A 11 -4.03 7.29 -17.84
C LYS A 11 -3.29 6.20 -17.08
N ALA A 12 -3.69 4.95 -17.23
CA ALA A 12 -2.90 3.83 -16.70
C ALA A 12 -1.53 3.76 -17.43
N LEU A 13 -0.43 3.75 -16.68
CA LEU A 13 0.89 3.60 -17.28
C LEU A 13 1.13 2.14 -17.69
N GLU A 14 1.27 1.90 -18.99
CA GLU A 14 1.52 0.57 -19.54
C GLU A 14 2.96 0.13 -19.26
N CYS A 15 3.10 -1.12 -18.81
CA CYS A 15 4.40 -1.78 -18.65
C CYS A 15 4.33 -3.14 -19.35
N PRO A 16 5.04 -3.34 -20.48
CA PRO A 16 4.98 -4.58 -21.24
C PRO A 16 5.24 -5.81 -20.37
N GLY A 17 4.34 -6.80 -20.43
CA GLY A 17 4.43 -8.01 -19.61
C GLY A 17 3.74 -7.93 -18.25
N PHE A 18 3.15 -6.79 -17.88
CA PHE A 18 2.51 -6.58 -16.59
C PHE A 18 1.10 -5.99 -16.71
N LYS A 19 0.19 -6.48 -15.87
CA LYS A 19 -1.09 -5.85 -15.58
C LYS A 19 -0.92 -4.81 -14.48
N CYS A 20 -1.40 -3.59 -14.70
CA CYS A 20 -1.41 -2.54 -13.68
C CYS A 20 -2.75 -2.53 -12.92
N TYR A 21 -2.67 -2.45 -11.60
CA TYR A 21 -3.78 -2.09 -10.71
C TYR A 21 -3.37 -0.80 -10.01
N PHE A 22 -4.22 0.22 -10.06
CA PHE A 22 -3.87 1.51 -9.48
C PHE A 22 -5.08 2.19 -8.87
N THR A 23 -4.83 2.97 -7.83
CA THR A 23 -5.78 3.94 -7.29
C THR A 23 -5.59 5.24 -8.06
N PRO A 24 -6.60 5.72 -8.80
CA PRO A 24 -6.48 6.95 -9.55
C PRO A 24 -6.35 8.14 -8.59
N SER A 25 -5.51 9.10 -8.96
CA SER A 25 -5.46 10.39 -8.26
C SER A 25 -6.59 11.30 -8.73
N GLU A 26 -7.14 12.10 -7.80
CA GLU A 26 -8.05 13.18 -8.15
C GLU A 26 -7.32 14.29 -8.93
N PRO A 27 -8.01 15.01 -9.83
CA PRO A 27 -7.39 16.13 -10.56
C PRO A 27 -6.85 17.20 -9.62
N GLY A 28 -5.56 17.56 -9.77
CA GLY A 28 -4.90 18.59 -8.96
C GLY A 28 -4.39 18.10 -7.60
N VAL A 29 -4.50 16.80 -7.34
CA VAL A 29 -4.00 16.15 -6.14
C VAL A 29 -2.84 15.23 -6.55
N GLU A 30 -1.67 15.38 -5.91
CA GLU A 30 -0.49 14.55 -6.18
C GLU A 30 -0.49 13.30 -5.29
N LEU A 31 -1.31 12.32 -5.67
CA LEU A 31 -1.57 11.10 -4.93
C LEU A 31 -1.62 9.89 -5.87
N GLY A 32 -2.04 8.74 -5.34
CA GLY A 32 -2.26 7.53 -6.11
C GLY A 32 -1.08 6.58 -6.07
N GLN A 33 -1.39 5.31 -6.28
CA GLN A 33 -0.42 4.23 -6.18
C GLN A 33 -0.71 3.14 -7.21
N ALA A 34 0.30 2.34 -7.55
CA ALA A 34 0.14 1.25 -8.51
C ALA A 34 0.87 -0.04 -8.09
N ILE A 35 0.24 -1.18 -8.39
CA ILE A 35 0.84 -2.50 -8.33
C ILE A 35 0.83 -3.12 -9.73
N TYR A 36 2.01 -3.46 -10.21
CA TYR A 36 2.20 -4.22 -11.44
C TYR A 36 2.31 -5.71 -11.13
N VAL A 37 1.45 -6.51 -11.75
CA VAL A 37 1.46 -7.97 -11.62
C VAL A 37 1.81 -8.56 -12.98
N ARG A 38 2.83 -9.41 -13.03
CA ARG A 38 3.26 -10.05 -14.29
C ARG A 38 2.11 -10.86 -14.90
N TYR A 39 1.91 -10.74 -16.21
CA TYR A 39 0.90 -11.53 -16.92
C TYR A 39 1.15 -13.03 -16.73
N GLY A 40 0.06 -13.80 -16.69
CA GLY A 40 0.08 -15.24 -16.48
C GLY A 40 0.20 -15.69 -15.02
N LEU A 41 0.45 -14.77 -14.08
CA LEU A 41 0.33 -15.08 -12.65
C LEU A 41 -1.14 -15.05 -12.24
N PRO A 42 -1.72 -16.13 -11.69
CA PRO A 42 -3.07 -16.08 -11.13
C PRO A 42 -3.12 -15.19 -9.89
N HIS A 43 -4.01 -14.19 -9.89
CA HIS A 43 -4.15 -13.25 -8.78
C HIS A 43 -5.54 -12.63 -8.74
N ASN A 44 -5.91 -12.10 -7.57
CA ASN A 44 -7.13 -11.34 -7.36
C ASN A 44 -6.77 -9.98 -6.75
N CYS A 45 -7.40 -8.92 -7.26
CA CYS A 45 -7.41 -7.62 -6.59
C CYS A 45 -8.24 -7.74 -5.31
N ARG A 46 -7.77 -7.12 -4.23
CA ARG A 46 -8.50 -7.05 -2.96
C ARG A 46 -9.02 -5.64 -2.79
N ASP A 47 -10.33 -5.53 -2.65
CA ASP A 47 -10.95 -4.31 -2.14
C ASP A 47 -10.59 -4.18 -0.66
N THR A 48 -10.15 -2.98 -0.27
CA THR A 48 -9.67 -2.71 1.09
C THR A 48 -10.21 -1.39 1.65
N HIS A 49 -11.21 -0.79 1.01
CA HIS A 49 -11.64 0.57 1.33
C HIS A 49 -12.46 0.69 2.63
N ASP A 50 -13.04 -0.39 3.13
CA ASP A 50 -14.06 -0.33 4.19
C ASP A 50 -13.53 -0.03 5.62
N PHE A 51 -12.20 0.02 5.84
CA PHE A 51 -11.63 0.16 7.19
C PHE A 51 -10.36 1.00 7.28
N LEU A 52 -10.04 1.78 6.24
CA LEU A 52 -8.85 2.61 6.23
C LEU A 52 -9.08 3.91 7.02
N PRO A 53 -8.10 4.37 7.82
CA PRO A 53 -8.14 5.70 8.37
C PRO A 53 -8.04 6.75 7.25
N GLU A 54 -8.49 7.98 7.54
CA GLU A 54 -8.31 9.10 6.62
C GLU A 54 -6.82 9.32 6.31
N GLY A 55 -6.49 9.59 5.03
CA GLY A 55 -5.12 9.83 4.60
C GLY A 55 -4.30 8.57 4.34
N VAL A 56 -4.95 7.41 4.22
CA VAL A 56 -4.32 6.17 3.74
C VAL A 56 -4.92 5.74 2.42
N GLU A 57 -4.05 5.47 1.47
CA GLU A 57 -4.40 4.70 0.29
C GLU A 57 -3.84 3.29 0.44
N LEU A 58 -4.62 2.30 0.04
CA LEU A 58 -4.22 0.90 0.05
C LEU A 58 -4.63 0.20 -1.24
N GLN A 59 -3.71 -0.54 -1.83
CA GLN A 59 -4.00 -1.49 -2.90
C GLN A 59 -3.53 -2.88 -2.47
N GLY A 60 -4.44 -3.85 -2.45
CA GLY A 60 -4.12 -5.24 -2.12
C GLY A 60 -4.15 -6.16 -3.34
N ILE A 61 -3.17 -7.06 -3.46
CA ILE A 61 -3.17 -8.19 -4.40
C ILE A 61 -3.03 -9.49 -3.62
N GLN A 62 -3.90 -10.46 -3.90
CA GLN A 62 -3.75 -11.83 -3.43
C GLN A 62 -3.30 -12.73 -4.58
N LEU A 63 -2.30 -13.57 -4.33
CA LEU A 63 -1.81 -14.54 -5.30
C LEU A 63 -1.32 -15.81 -4.60
N THR A 64 -1.17 -16.91 -5.35
CA THR A 64 -0.68 -18.18 -4.83
C THR A 64 0.69 -18.49 -5.42
N ILE A 65 1.69 -18.71 -4.56
CA ILE A 65 3.04 -19.14 -4.95
C ILE A 65 3.33 -20.45 -4.24
N ARG A 66 3.58 -21.53 -4.99
CA ARG A 66 3.95 -22.86 -4.43
C ARG A 66 2.96 -23.31 -3.34
N ASP A 67 1.68 -23.30 -3.68
CA ASP A 67 0.55 -23.65 -2.79
C ASP A 67 0.38 -22.79 -1.53
N GLN A 68 1.16 -21.72 -1.41
CA GLN A 68 1.05 -20.75 -0.34
C GLN A 68 0.29 -19.51 -0.83
N VAL A 69 -0.75 -19.11 -0.11
CA VAL A 69 -1.44 -17.85 -0.36
C VAL A 69 -0.59 -16.70 0.18
N TRP A 70 -0.37 -15.70 -0.67
CA TRP A 70 0.29 -14.44 -0.36
C TRP A 70 -0.68 -13.28 -0.52
N ARG A 71 -0.67 -12.36 0.45
CA ARG A 71 -1.33 -11.05 0.35
C ARG A 71 -0.27 -9.96 0.36
N ILE A 72 -0.22 -9.20 -0.72
CA ILE A 72 0.73 -8.12 -0.92
C ILE A 72 -0.06 -6.82 -0.91
N TYR A 73 0.30 -5.91 -0.02
CA TYR A 73 -0.35 -4.62 0.15
C TYR A 73 0.65 -3.51 -0.14
N ASN A 74 0.25 -2.61 -1.03
CA ASN A 74 0.94 -1.35 -1.25
C ASN A 74 0.23 -0.27 -0.42
N VAL A 75 0.94 0.31 0.53
CA VAL A 75 0.45 1.35 1.43
C VAL A 75 1.02 2.69 0.98
N TYR A 76 0.18 3.71 0.91
CA TYR A 76 0.63 5.08 0.83
C TYR A 76 -0.07 5.90 1.91
N ALA A 77 0.69 6.35 2.90
CA ALA A 77 0.21 7.20 3.98
C ALA A 77 0.56 8.65 3.67
N HIS A 78 -0.42 9.54 3.70
CA HIS A 78 -0.21 10.96 3.45
C HIS A 78 0.63 11.59 4.57
N VAL A 79 1.37 12.66 4.23
CA VAL A 79 2.20 13.39 5.19
C VAL A 79 1.35 13.97 6.33
N ASP A 80 1.80 13.75 7.56
CA ASP A 80 1.21 14.24 8.81
C ASP A 80 -0.28 13.87 9.03
N LYS A 81 -0.74 12.74 8.48
CA LYS A 81 -2.10 12.21 8.71
C LYS A 81 -2.16 11.10 9.77
N LEU A 82 -1.13 10.26 9.89
CA LEU A 82 -1.12 9.11 10.81
C LEU A 82 -0.18 9.32 12.00
N TYR A 83 -0.44 10.34 12.81
CA TYR A 83 0.42 10.74 13.93
C TYR A 83 -0.01 10.22 15.31
N ILE A 84 -1.01 9.32 15.38
CA ILE A 84 -1.47 8.69 16.62
C ILE A 84 -1.39 7.17 16.44
N ALA A 85 -0.87 6.44 17.44
CA ALA A 85 -0.61 5.00 17.35
C ALA A 85 -1.80 4.18 16.81
N HIS A 86 -3.01 4.42 17.32
CA HIS A 86 -4.23 3.73 16.87
C HIS A 86 -4.58 3.95 15.38
N ASN A 87 -3.99 4.94 14.69
CA ASN A 87 -4.15 5.10 13.25
C ASN A 87 -3.48 3.96 12.48
N TRP A 88 -2.58 3.20 13.10
CA TRP A 88 -1.84 2.11 12.49
C TRP A 88 -2.42 0.72 12.77
N ASP A 89 -3.46 0.61 13.62
CA ASP A 89 -4.13 -0.66 13.97
C ASP A 89 -4.67 -1.42 12.74
N PHE A 90 -4.91 -0.73 11.62
CA PHE A 90 -5.31 -1.38 10.38
C PHE A 90 -4.24 -2.33 9.83
N LEU A 91 -2.95 -2.06 10.07
CA LEU A 91 -1.84 -2.92 9.62
C LEU A 91 -1.94 -4.32 10.24
N GLU A 92 -2.32 -4.40 11.51
CA GLU A 92 -2.54 -5.69 12.19
C GLU A 92 -3.69 -6.45 11.52
N LYS A 93 -4.80 -5.76 11.22
CA LYS A 93 -5.96 -6.34 10.51
C LYS A 93 -5.60 -6.87 9.12
N LEU A 94 -4.66 -6.23 8.41
CA LEU A 94 -4.18 -6.72 7.11
C LEU A 94 -3.41 -8.04 7.22
N SER A 95 -2.72 -8.24 8.35
CA SER A 95 -1.87 -9.39 8.64
C SER A 95 -2.58 -10.55 9.35
N ASP A 96 -3.71 -10.29 10.02
CA ASP A 96 -4.46 -11.28 10.82
C ASP A 96 -5.34 -12.19 9.94
N VAL A 97 -4.67 -13.02 9.13
CA VAL A 97 -5.33 -13.92 8.17
C VAL A 97 -4.70 -15.31 8.29
N PRO A 98 -5.43 -16.30 8.82
CA PRO A 98 -4.89 -17.63 9.01
C PRO A 98 -4.30 -18.23 7.72
N ARG A 99 -3.15 -18.90 7.87
CA ARG A 99 -2.46 -19.66 6.79
C ARG A 99 -2.08 -18.82 5.57
N THR A 100 -2.00 -17.50 5.70
CA THR A 100 -1.63 -16.57 4.63
C THR A 100 -0.28 -15.93 4.95
N LYS A 101 0.59 -15.82 3.94
CA LYS A 101 1.80 -14.98 4.03
C LYS A 101 1.45 -13.56 3.63
N PHE A 102 2.11 -12.58 4.21
CA PHE A 102 1.85 -11.18 3.89
C PHE A 102 3.15 -10.43 3.58
N LEU A 103 3.00 -9.42 2.74
CA LEU A 103 3.97 -8.35 2.53
C LEU A 103 3.19 -7.05 2.59
N ILE A 104 3.53 -6.19 3.55
CA ILE A 104 3.03 -4.82 3.61
C ILE A 104 4.23 -3.94 3.32
N ALA A 105 4.11 -3.10 2.30
CA ALA A 105 5.20 -2.23 1.88
C ALA A 105 4.64 -0.97 1.22
N GLY A 106 5.47 0.07 1.14
CA GLY A 106 5.13 1.31 0.47
C GLY A 106 5.75 2.50 1.18
N ASP A 107 5.15 3.68 0.99
CA ASP A 107 5.61 4.89 1.65
C ASP A 107 4.67 5.25 2.79
N PHE A 108 5.20 5.17 4.00
CA PHE A 108 4.48 5.43 5.23
C PHE A 108 4.59 6.91 5.65
N ASN A 109 5.38 7.72 4.94
CA ASN A 109 5.78 9.08 5.32
C ASN A 109 6.24 9.18 6.79
N ALA A 110 6.74 8.06 7.32
CA ALA A 110 7.08 7.85 8.71
C ALA A 110 8.60 7.74 8.84
N ARG A 111 9.19 8.64 9.63
CA ARG A 111 10.62 8.70 9.87
C ARG A 111 10.92 8.23 11.29
N SER A 112 11.62 7.12 11.42
CA SER A 112 12.09 6.57 12.70
C SER A 112 13.53 6.09 12.58
N LYS A 113 14.28 6.18 13.67
CA LYS A 113 15.64 5.64 13.73
C LYS A 113 15.65 4.11 13.63
N GLU A 114 14.55 3.46 14.02
CA GLU A 114 14.41 2.00 14.00
C GLU A 114 14.54 1.40 12.59
N TRP A 115 14.09 2.12 11.57
CA TRP A 115 14.27 1.77 10.16
C TRP A 115 15.27 2.68 9.43
N GLY A 116 16.20 3.28 10.19
CA GLY A 116 17.43 3.87 9.64
C GLY A 116 17.33 5.33 9.21
N ASN A 117 16.34 6.10 9.67
CA ASN A 117 16.29 7.53 9.39
C ASN A 117 17.16 8.35 10.37
N ALA A 118 17.73 9.46 9.90
CA ALA A 118 18.56 10.35 10.72
C ALA A 118 17.74 11.15 11.76
N THR A 119 16.48 11.44 11.44
CA THR A 119 15.54 12.21 12.28
C THR A 119 14.23 11.46 12.40
N GLU A 120 13.46 11.79 13.43
CA GLU A 120 12.15 11.19 13.67
C GLU A 120 11.04 12.22 13.44
N ASN A 121 9.90 11.80 12.90
CA ASN A 121 8.69 12.62 12.81
C ASN A 121 7.54 12.00 13.62
N ARG A 122 6.44 12.73 13.76
CA ARG A 122 5.29 12.28 14.56
C ARG A 122 4.71 10.95 14.07
N GLN A 123 4.70 10.71 12.75
CA GLN A 123 4.25 9.45 12.18
C GLN A 123 5.19 8.28 12.51
N GLY A 124 6.50 8.49 12.41
CA GLY A 124 7.47 7.47 12.80
C GLY A 124 7.40 7.13 14.28
N ILE A 125 7.25 8.13 15.15
CA ILE A 125 7.03 7.91 16.58
C ILE A 125 5.73 7.14 16.85
N ALA A 126 4.68 7.38 16.08
CA ALA A 126 3.39 6.71 16.25
C ALA A 126 3.37 5.27 15.70
N LEU A 127 4.23 4.95 14.74
CA LEU A 127 4.32 3.64 14.10
C LEU A 127 5.33 2.69 14.80
N SER A 128 6.33 3.25 15.50
CA SER A 128 7.29 2.53 16.34
C SER A 128 6.66 2.03 17.64
#